data_AF-A0AAX2QLA6-F1
#
_entry.id   AF-A0AAX2QLA6-F1
#
_cell.length_a   1.000
_cell.length_b   1.000
_cell.length_c   1.000
_cell.angle_alpha   90.00
_cell.angle_beta   90.00
_cell.angle_gamma   90.00
#
_symmetry.space_group_name_H-M   'P 1'
#
loop_
_entity.id
_entity.type
_entity.pdbx_description
1 polymer ?
#
loop_
_entity_poly.entity_id
_entity_poly.type
_entity_poly.pdbx_seq_one_letter_code
_entity_poly.pdbx_strand_id
1 'polypeptide(L)'
;MDELMQTESIVLAPFEAHHLDDAVALSRAAGWAHRREDWELIWSLSEGRIALAGDRVVGTALMTPFGDTCSAINMIIVDESQRGRGLGRKLTTAVLELGENRECRLTATNDGLPIYEKLGFVATHQIVRHQGNVSRVNAPENVEWVEPDALPAIKALDRAAFGASRDALIDVLAKQGRFAAIRNDDRIVAFASTRLFGKGEVVGPVVAENVEQARDLLAFILSGKEGHFVRIDIPEQTGLSSQLEDWGMPQEGEVVAMVRGAVGRSQTPAVQTFCLASQAIG
;
A
#
# COMPACT_ATOMS: atom_id res chain seq x y z
N MET A 1 -8.98 9.93 -47.44
CA MET A 1 -7.65 10.26 -46.93
C MET A 1 -7.51 9.43 -45.67
N ASP A 2 -7.15 8.17 -45.85
CA ASP A 2 -6.97 7.21 -44.76
C ASP A 2 -5.67 7.55 -44.04
N GLU A 3 -5.76 8.26 -42.93
CA GLU A 3 -4.71 8.23 -41.93
C GLU A 3 -4.68 6.82 -41.34
N LEU A 4 -3.82 5.98 -41.92
CA LEU A 4 -3.32 4.78 -41.27
C LEU A 4 -2.80 5.20 -39.90
N MET A 5 -3.60 4.99 -38.85
CA MET A 5 -3.11 4.95 -37.47
C MET A 5 -1.98 3.92 -37.42
N GLN A 6 -0.74 4.39 -37.59
CA GLN A 6 0.42 3.59 -37.26
C GLN A 6 0.24 3.20 -35.81
N THR A 7 0.02 1.90 -35.60
CA THR A 7 -0.06 1.37 -34.26
C THR A 7 1.34 1.47 -33.69
N GLU A 8 1.62 2.50 -32.91
CA GLU A 8 2.91 2.64 -32.22
C GLU A 8 3.21 1.33 -31.48
N SER A 9 4.38 0.75 -31.77
CA SER A 9 4.80 -0.51 -31.17
C SER A 9 5.06 -0.27 -29.69
N ILE A 10 4.38 -1.04 -28.83
CA ILE A 10 4.59 -0.97 -27.39
C ILE A 10 5.72 -1.92 -27.00
N VAL A 11 6.74 -1.40 -26.32
CA VAL A 11 7.89 -2.16 -25.83
C VAL A 11 7.89 -2.16 -24.30
N LEU A 12 8.20 -3.30 -23.68
CA LEU A 12 8.43 -3.36 -22.23
C LEU A 12 9.91 -3.12 -21.93
N ALA A 13 10.19 -2.27 -20.94
CA ALA A 13 11.54 -1.96 -20.49
C ALA A 13 11.62 -1.93 -18.95
N PRO A 14 12.83 -2.02 -18.35
CA PRO A 14 13.03 -1.80 -16.92
C PRO A 14 12.53 -0.42 -16.47
N PHE A 15 11.94 -0.33 -15.27
CA PHE A 15 11.58 0.96 -14.67
C PHE A 15 12.82 1.61 -14.05
N GLU A 16 13.32 2.65 -14.71
CA GLU A 16 14.40 3.50 -14.20
C GLU A 16 13.92 4.86 -13.66
N ALA A 17 14.78 5.54 -12.87
CA ALA A 17 14.45 6.79 -12.18
C ALA A 17 13.95 7.92 -13.09
N HIS A 18 14.43 7.99 -14.34
CA HIS A 18 14.02 9.04 -15.29
C HIS A 18 12.56 8.88 -15.77
N HIS A 19 11.92 7.73 -15.53
CA HIS A 19 10.50 7.48 -15.84
C HIS A 19 9.53 7.92 -14.74
N LEU A 20 10.03 8.36 -13.58
CA LEU A 20 9.19 8.69 -12.42
C LEU A 20 8.18 9.81 -12.74
N ASP A 21 8.57 10.81 -13.52
CA ASP A 21 7.67 11.93 -13.84
C ASP A 21 6.51 11.49 -14.73
N ASP A 22 6.75 10.61 -15.70
CA ASP A 22 5.70 10.02 -16.52
C ASP A 22 4.79 9.08 -15.70
N ALA A 23 5.36 8.31 -14.76
CA ALA A 23 4.59 7.46 -13.86
C ALA A 23 3.68 8.29 -12.94
N VAL A 24 4.17 9.43 -12.44
CA VAL A 24 3.36 10.41 -11.71
C VAL A 24 2.23 10.93 -12.59
N ALA A 25 2.52 11.31 -13.84
CA ALA A 25 1.49 11.77 -14.78
C ALA A 25 0.42 10.69 -15.04
N LEU A 26 0.80 9.44 -15.23
CA LEU A 26 -0.12 8.31 -15.38
C LEU A 26 -1.01 8.12 -14.15
N SER A 27 -0.43 8.19 -12.95
CA SER A 27 -1.23 8.06 -11.72
C SER A 27 -2.23 9.19 -11.55
N ARG A 28 -1.87 10.43 -11.91
CA ARG A 28 -2.78 11.57 -11.90
C ARG A 28 -3.91 11.40 -12.92
N ALA A 29 -3.60 10.94 -14.13
CA ALA A 29 -4.60 10.64 -15.15
C ALA A 29 -5.57 9.52 -14.70
N ALA A 30 -5.09 8.56 -13.91
CA ALA A 30 -5.91 7.53 -13.27
C ALA A 30 -6.68 8.02 -12.02
N GLY A 31 -6.61 9.32 -11.69
CA GLY A 31 -7.26 9.90 -10.50
C GLY A 31 -6.59 9.55 -9.18
N TRP A 32 -5.38 9.00 -9.19
CA TRP A 32 -4.65 8.66 -7.98
C TRP A 32 -3.89 9.89 -7.47
N ALA A 33 -4.02 10.17 -6.17
CA ALA A 33 -3.41 11.34 -5.54
C ALA A 33 -1.90 11.19 -5.27
N HIS A 34 -1.20 10.21 -5.86
CA HIS A 34 0.22 9.97 -5.56
C HIS A 34 1.07 11.19 -5.95
N ARG A 35 1.92 11.63 -5.02
CA ARG A 35 2.97 12.62 -5.28
C ARG A 35 4.21 11.93 -5.86
N ARG A 36 5.17 12.73 -6.28
CA ARG A 36 6.45 12.21 -6.79
C ARG A 36 7.21 11.45 -5.72
N GLU A 37 7.20 11.94 -4.50
CA GLU A 37 7.85 11.34 -3.32
C GLU A 37 7.19 10.00 -2.93
N ASP A 38 5.87 9.87 -3.16
CA ASP A 38 5.15 8.62 -2.92
C ASP A 38 5.56 7.55 -3.94
N TRP A 39 5.79 7.96 -5.20
CA TRP A 39 6.36 7.08 -6.24
C TRP A 39 7.82 6.73 -5.97
N GLU A 40 8.65 7.68 -5.55
CA GLU A 40 10.05 7.43 -5.20
C GLU A 40 10.18 6.43 -4.04
N LEU A 41 9.34 6.54 -3.02
CA LEU A 41 9.30 5.58 -1.93
C LEU A 41 9.06 4.17 -2.45
N ILE A 42 8.00 3.97 -3.24
CA ILE A 42 7.64 2.64 -3.73
C ILE A 42 8.69 2.13 -4.71
N TRP A 43 9.19 2.98 -5.61
CA TRP A 43 10.25 2.64 -6.56
C TRP A 43 11.56 2.24 -5.85
N SER A 44 11.95 2.95 -4.79
CA SER A 44 13.17 2.63 -4.01
C SER A 44 13.13 1.25 -3.34
N LEU A 45 11.93 0.70 -3.15
CA LEU A 45 11.69 -0.60 -2.55
C LEU A 45 11.45 -1.69 -3.59
N SER A 46 11.36 -1.36 -4.88
CA SER A 46 10.78 -2.24 -5.89
C SER A 46 11.66 -2.44 -7.12
N GLU A 47 11.39 -3.53 -7.82
CA GLU A 47 11.81 -3.72 -9.20
C GLU A 47 10.59 -3.56 -10.13
N GLY A 48 10.80 -2.98 -11.31
CA GLY A 48 9.68 -2.53 -12.14
C GLY A 48 9.81 -2.81 -13.63
N ARG A 49 8.67 -2.75 -14.30
CA ARG A 49 8.55 -2.69 -15.75
C ARG A 49 7.67 -1.53 -16.16
N ILE A 50 8.05 -0.90 -17.26
CA ILE A 50 7.24 0.10 -17.96
C ILE A 50 6.86 -0.41 -19.33
N ALA A 51 5.77 0.13 -19.87
CA ALA A 51 5.40 0.01 -21.26
C ALA A 51 5.63 1.34 -21.96
N LEU A 52 6.41 1.33 -23.03
CA LEU A 52 6.78 2.50 -23.82
C LEU A 52 6.08 2.49 -25.17
N ALA A 53 5.46 3.61 -25.55
CA ALA A 53 5.03 3.90 -26.90
C ALA A 53 5.92 5.05 -27.43
N GLY A 54 6.91 4.72 -28.27
CA GLY A 54 8.05 5.60 -28.49
C GLY A 54 8.82 5.81 -27.17
N ASP A 55 9.03 7.06 -26.78
CA ASP A 55 9.70 7.41 -25.52
C ASP A 55 8.71 7.66 -24.36
N ARG A 56 7.40 7.58 -24.63
CA ARG A 56 6.36 7.88 -23.63
C ARG A 56 5.99 6.65 -22.82
N VAL A 57 6.01 6.75 -21.50
CA VAL A 57 5.46 5.70 -20.63
C VAL A 57 3.93 5.67 -20.73
N VAL A 58 3.39 4.55 -21.18
CA VAL A 58 1.95 4.27 -21.31
C VAL A 58 1.45 3.19 -20.35
N GLY A 59 2.34 2.66 -19.52
CA GLY A 59 1.95 1.80 -18.42
C GLY A 59 3.11 1.45 -17.50
N THR A 60 2.77 1.06 -16.27
CA THR A 60 3.70 0.72 -15.20
C THR A 60 3.25 -0.57 -14.53
N ALA A 61 4.19 -1.30 -13.95
CA ALA A 61 3.95 -2.30 -12.91
C ALA A 61 5.23 -2.46 -12.09
N LEU A 62 5.08 -2.72 -10.79
CA LEU A 62 6.17 -2.92 -9.85
C LEU A 62 5.98 -4.22 -9.06
N MET A 63 7.10 -4.77 -8.59
CA MET A 63 7.19 -5.85 -7.61
C MET A 63 8.05 -5.38 -6.45
N THR A 64 7.51 -5.37 -5.24
CA THR A 64 8.22 -5.06 -4.00
C THR A 64 8.51 -6.36 -3.25
N PRO A 65 9.78 -6.76 -3.07
CA PRO A 65 10.10 -7.94 -2.27
C PRO A 65 9.95 -7.65 -0.77
N PHE A 66 9.42 -8.64 -0.04
CA PHE A 66 9.33 -8.67 1.42
C PHE A 66 10.08 -9.89 1.95
N GLY A 67 11.39 -9.68 2.16
CA GLY A 67 12.34 -10.75 2.39
C GLY A 67 12.34 -11.76 1.23
N ASP A 68 12.53 -13.03 1.57
CA ASP A 68 12.68 -14.10 0.57
C ASP A 68 11.38 -14.89 0.32
N THR A 69 10.30 -14.58 1.04
CA THR A 69 9.09 -15.41 1.06
C THR A 69 7.86 -14.74 0.46
N CYS A 70 7.81 -13.42 0.40
CA CYS A 70 6.63 -12.68 -0.05
C CYS A 70 7.02 -11.49 -0.93
N SER A 71 6.12 -11.07 -1.81
CA SER A 71 6.22 -9.86 -2.60
C SER A 71 4.86 -9.20 -2.76
N ALA A 72 4.84 -7.88 -2.94
CA ALA A 72 3.67 -7.15 -3.42
C ALA A 72 3.81 -6.83 -4.90
N ILE A 73 2.78 -7.12 -5.69
CA ILE A 73 2.63 -6.64 -7.05
C ILE A 73 1.79 -5.37 -7.01
N ASN A 74 2.34 -4.25 -7.49
CA ASN A 74 1.74 -2.95 -7.25
C ASN A 74 2.03 -1.91 -8.32
N MET A 75 1.43 -0.73 -8.15
CA MET A 75 1.55 0.41 -9.06
C MET A 75 1.31 0.03 -10.53
N ILE A 76 0.30 -0.83 -10.75
CA ILE A 76 -0.10 -1.28 -12.08
C ILE A 76 -1.05 -0.23 -12.67
N ILE A 77 -0.57 0.51 -13.66
CA ILE A 77 -1.35 1.54 -14.35
C ILE A 77 -1.19 1.34 -15.84
N VAL A 78 -2.29 1.43 -16.59
CA VAL A 78 -2.27 1.47 -18.04
C VAL A 78 -3.01 2.71 -18.47
N ASP A 79 -2.34 3.51 -19.32
CA ASP A 79 -2.91 4.67 -19.97
C ASP A 79 -4.26 4.32 -20.60
N GLU A 80 -5.25 5.19 -20.44
CA GLU A 80 -6.62 4.92 -20.87
C GLU A 80 -6.71 4.60 -22.36
N SER A 81 -5.92 5.28 -23.20
CA SER A 81 -5.87 5.06 -24.65
C SER A 81 -5.30 3.68 -25.03
N GLN A 82 -4.62 3.01 -24.10
CA GLN A 82 -3.97 1.70 -24.32
C GLN A 82 -4.69 0.54 -23.61
N ARG A 83 -5.82 0.80 -22.96
CA ARG A 83 -6.63 -0.24 -22.30
C ARG A 83 -7.31 -1.17 -23.31
N GLY A 84 -7.69 -2.36 -22.87
CA GLY A 84 -8.29 -3.40 -23.73
C GLY A 84 -7.30 -4.12 -24.66
N ARG A 85 -6.03 -3.70 -24.72
CA ARG A 85 -4.98 -4.28 -25.59
C ARG A 85 -4.16 -5.38 -24.90
N GLY A 86 -4.59 -5.84 -23.73
CA GLY A 86 -3.88 -6.84 -22.92
C GLY A 86 -2.62 -6.33 -22.22
N LEU A 87 -2.34 -5.02 -22.23
CA LEU A 87 -1.10 -4.47 -21.69
C LEU A 87 -0.95 -4.66 -20.18
N GLY A 88 -2.03 -4.48 -19.41
CA GLY A 88 -2.02 -4.70 -17.96
C GLY A 88 -1.63 -6.14 -17.61
N ARG A 89 -2.15 -7.12 -18.36
CA ARG A 89 -1.75 -8.54 -18.19
C ARG A 89 -0.27 -8.75 -18.52
N LYS A 90 0.23 -8.19 -19.62
CA LYS A 90 1.65 -8.30 -20.01
C LYS A 90 2.58 -7.72 -18.96
N LEU A 91 2.29 -6.50 -18.49
CA LEU A 91 3.06 -5.84 -17.42
C LEU A 91 3.04 -6.65 -16.12
N THR A 92 1.85 -7.10 -15.71
CA THR A 92 1.70 -7.92 -14.49
C THR A 92 2.49 -9.22 -14.59
N THR A 93 2.40 -9.94 -15.72
CA THR A 93 3.20 -11.15 -15.97
C THR A 93 4.70 -10.85 -15.86
N ALA A 94 5.17 -9.76 -16.46
CA ALA A 94 6.59 -9.42 -16.47
C ALA A 94 7.14 -9.11 -15.06
N VAL A 95 6.34 -8.51 -14.16
CA VAL A 95 6.78 -8.27 -12.77
C VAL A 95 6.56 -9.46 -11.85
N LEU A 96 5.63 -10.37 -12.18
CA LEU A 96 5.49 -11.65 -11.49
C LEU A 96 6.74 -12.52 -11.67
N GLU A 97 7.36 -12.49 -12.84
CA GLU A 97 8.63 -13.20 -13.11
C GLU A 97 9.77 -12.70 -12.22
N LEU A 98 9.76 -11.43 -11.81
CA LEU A 98 10.73 -10.87 -10.85
C LEU A 98 10.54 -11.40 -9.43
N GLY A 99 9.31 -11.78 -9.07
CA GLY A 99 8.99 -12.30 -7.73
C GLY A 99 9.53 -13.70 -7.45
N GLU A 100 10.01 -14.40 -8.49
CA GLU A 100 10.52 -15.78 -8.43
C GLU A 100 9.50 -16.72 -7.73
N ASN A 101 9.91 -17.38 -6.66
CA ASN A 101 9.10 -18.35 -5.91
C ASN A 101 8.34 -17.72 -4.72
N ARG A 102 8.36 -16.39 -4.57
CA ARG A 102 7.67 -15.71 -3.47
C ARG A 102 6.16 -15.82 -3.60
N GLU A 103 5.48 -15.89 -2.46
CA GLU A 103 4.05 -15.58 -2.41
C GLU A 103 3.84 -14.15 -2.94
N CYS A 104 2.90 -13.96 -3.86
CA CYS A 104 2.60 -12.66 -4.44
C CYS A 104 1.28 -12.14 -3.87
N ARG A 105 1.27 -10.90 -3.39
CA ARG A 105 0.08 -10.20 -2.89
C ARG A 105 -0.20 -8.96 -3.73
N LEU A 106 -1.47 -8.60 -3.88
CA LEU A 106 -1.86 -7.32 -4.50
C LEU A 106 -3.22 -6.87 -3.98
N THR A 107 -3.57 -5.62 -4.27
CA THR A 107 -4.94 -5.12 -4.13
C THR A 107 -5.53 -4.83 -5.51
N ALA A 108 -6.69 -5.40 -5.79
CA ALA A 108 -7.37 -5.27 -7.08
C ALA A 108 -8.54 -4.29 -6.99
N THR A 109 -8.62 -3.38 -7.95
CA THR A 109 -9.87 -2.67 -8.25
C THR A 109 -10.86 -3.63 -8.91
N ASN A 110 -12.14 -3.25 -8.96
CA ASN A 110 -13.18 -4.03 -9.66
C ASN A 110 -12.80 -4.30 -11.13
N ASP A 111 -12.18 -3.32 -11.81
CA ASP A 111 -11.71 -3.47 -13.20
C ASP A 111 -10.49 -4.41 -13.32
N GLY A 112 -9.63 -4.43 -12.30
CA GLY A 112 -8.42 -5.25 -12.28
C GLY A 112 -8.69 -6.71 -11.90
N LEU A 113 -9.72 -6.97 -11.10
CA LEU A 113 -10.02 -8.28 -10.51
C LEU A 113 -10.02 -9.42 -11.54
N PRO A 114 -10.71 -9.33 -12.70
CA PRO A 114 -10.76 -10.42 -13.67
C PRO A 114 -9.41 -10.73 -14.34
N ILE A 115 -8.49 -9.76 -14.37
CA ILE A 115 -7.14 -9.96 -14.91
C ILE A 115 -6.33 -10.82 -13.93
N TYR A 116 -6.39 -10.50 -12.64
CA TYR A 116 -5.58 -11.17 -11.62
C TYR A 116 -6.06 -12.58 -11.34
N GLU A 117 -7.38 -12.83 -11.37
CA GLU A 117 -7.94 -14.20 -11.29
C GLU A 117 -7.39 -15.10 -12.41
N LYS A 118 -7.34 -14.60 -13.65
CA LYS A 118 -6.76 -15.32 -14.79
C LYS A 118 -5.25 -15.54 -14.67
N LEU A 119 -4.58 -14.79 -13.81
CA LEU A 119 -3.16 -14.95 -13.48
C LEU A 119 -2.94 -15.84 -12.25
N GLY A 120 -4.00 -16.45 -11.71
CA GLY A 120 -3.94 -17.39 -10.58
C GLY A 120 -3.95 -16.74 -9.21
N PHE A 121 -4.33 -15.47 -9.12
CA PHE A 121 -4.62 -14.84 -7.83
C PHE A 121 -6.00 -15.25 -7.32
N VAL A 122 -6.12 -15.38 -6.02
CA VAL A 122 -7.37 -15.68 -5.32
C VAL A 122 -7.69 -14.52 -4.38
N ALA A 123 -8.94 -14.05 -4.41
CA ALA A 123 -9.43 -13.03 -3.49
C ALA A 123 -9.40 -13.54 -2.04
N THR A 124 -9.06 -12.65 -1.10
CA THR A 124 -8.93 -13.01 0.33
C THR A 124 -9.90 -12.22 1.21
N HIS A 125 -9.92 -10.89 1.09
CA HIS A 125 -10.80 -10.01 1.87
C HIS A 125 -10.92 -8.65 1.18
N GLN A 126 -11.90 -7.86 1.63
CA GLN A 126 -12.06 -6.47 1.20
C GLN A 126 -11.22 -5.52 2.02
N ILE A 127 -10.68 -4.51 1.36
CA ILE A 127 -10.02 -3.35 1.98
C ILE A 127 -10.84 -2.13 1.63
N VAL A 128 -11.25 -1.38 2.65
CA VAL A 128 -11.96 -0.12 2.50
C VAL A 128 -11.04 1.04 2.82
N ARG A 129 -11.15 2.10 2.02
CA ARG A 129 -10.39 3.34 2.21
C ARG A 129 -11.27 4.34 2.94
N HIS A 130 -10.80 4.84 4.07
CA HIS A 130 -11.38 5.99 4.76
C HIS A 130 -10.49 7.20 4.56
N GLN A 131 -11.05 8.32 4.14
CA GLN A 131 -10.29 9.57 4.05
C GLN A 131 -11.20 10.79 4.18
N GLY A 132 -10.66 11.87 4.72
CA GLY A 132 -11.43 13.10 4.94
C GLY A 132 -10.69 14.08 5.84
N ASN A 133 -11.34 15.21 6.10
CA ASN A 133 -10.85 16.16 7.09
C ASN A 133 -11.22 15.67 8.49
N VAL A 134 -10.21 15.47 9.32
CA VAL A 134 -10.36 14.88 10.65
C VAL A 134 -11.21 15.78 11.55
N SER A 135 -12.20 15.19 12.21
CA SER A 135 -12.97 15.81 13.30
C SER A 135 -12.15 15.87 14.59
N ARG A 136 -12.65 16.52 15.63
CA ARG A 136 -11.98 16.53 16.93
C ARG A 136 -11.85 15.11 17.52
N VAL A 137 -10.61 14.66 17.74
CA VAL A 137 -10.28 13.38 18.38
C VAL A 137 -9.47 13.60 19.67
N ASN A 138 -9.88 12.95 20.76
CA ASN A 138 -9.15 13.02 22.02
C ASN A 138 -7.98 12.03 22.02
N ALA A 139 -6.80 12.48 22.42
CA ALA A 139 -5.65 11.60 22.59
C ALA A 139 -5.87 10.65 23.79
N PRO A 140 -5.52 9.37 23.65
CA PRO A 140 -5.43 8.46 24.79
C PRO A 140 -4.10 8.67 25.55
N GLU A 141 -4.02 8.17 26.78
CA GLU A 141 -2.84 8.33 27.65
C GLU A 141 -1.82 7.19 27.52
N ASN A 142 -2.20 6.06 26.93
CA ASN A 142 -1.41 4.82 26.83
C ASN A 142 -0.56 4.72 25.55
N VAL A 143 -0.53 5.76 24.72
CA VAL A 143 0.20 5.79 23.45
C VAL A 143 1.24 6.90 23.50
N GLU A 144 2.43 6.63 22.98
CA GLU A 144 3.50 7.61 22.85
C GLU A 144 4.16 7.58 21.47
N TRP A 145 4.79 8.70 21.09
CA TRP A 145 5.73 8.70 19.96
C TRP A 145 7.02 8.01 20.38
N VAL A 146 7.59 7.20 19.48
CA VAL A 146 8.85 6.49 19.76
C VAL A 146 10.01 6.98 18.91
N GLU A 147 11.20 6.84 19.48
CA GLU A 147 12.47 7.19 18.84
C GLU A 147 12.99 6.04 17.96
N PRO A 148 14.00 6.29 17.09
CA PRO A 148 14.52 5.28 16.16
C PRO A 148 15.08 4.01 16.82
N ASP A 149 15.41 4.03 18.11
CA ASP A 149 15.86 2.86 18.87
C ASP A 149 14.76 1.80 19.06
N ALA A 150 13.49 2.18 18.89
CA ALA A 150 12.34 1.28 18.90
C ALA A 150 12.19 0.45 17.60
N LEU A 151 12.87 0.84 16.50
CA LEU A 151 12.69 0.22 15.19
C LEU A 151 12.91 -1.30 15.15
N PRO A 152 13.89 -1.89 15.87
CA PRO A 152 14.04 -3.34 15.91
C PRO A 152 12.79 -4.06 16.46
N ALA A 153 12.14 -3.51 17.49
CA ALA A 153 10.91 -4.08 18.05
C ALA A 153 9.72 -3.90 17.10
N ILE A 154 9.61 -2.75 16.44
CA ILE A 154 8.59 -2.48 15.41
C ILE A 154 8.71 -3.47 14.25
N LYS A 155 9.92 -3.68 13.73
CA LYS A 155 10.18 -4.65 12.64
C LYS A 155 9.79 -6.07 13.04
N ALA A 156 10.05 -6.47 14.29
CA ALA A 156 9.67 -7.78 14.79
C ALA A 156 8.14 -7.94 14.88
N LEU A 157 7.42 -6.93 15.38
CA LEU A 157 5.95 -6.92 15.42
C LEU A 157 5.33 -6.92 14.02
N ASP A 158 5.86 -6.08 13.12
CA ASP A 158 5.39 -6.03 11.74
C ASP A 158 5.55 -7.38 11.05
N ARG A 159 6.70 -8.03 11.22
CA ARG A 159 6.95 -9.37 10.69
C ARG A 159 6.00 -10.41 11.27
N ALA A 160 5.68 -10.33 12.55
CA ALA A 160 4.74 -11.25 13.19
C ALA A 160 3.31 -11.10 12.63
N ALA A 161 2.85 -9.86 12.42
CA ALA A 161 1.53 -9.57 11.86
C ALA A 161 1.47 -9.84 10.34
N PHE A 162 2.38 -9.24 9.59
CA PHE A 162 2.43 -9.32 8.13
C PHE A 162 2.92 -10.67 7.61
N GLY A 163 3.62 -11.46 8.46
CA GLY A 163 4.17 -12.79 8.21
C GLY A 163 5.23 -12.88 7.11
N ALA A 164 5.86 -11.77 6.78
CA ALA A 164 7.06 -11.66 5.96
C ALA A 164 7.88 -10.45 6.45
N SER A 165 9.18 -10.41 6.16
CA SER A 165 10.01 -9.27 6.56
C SER A 165 9.72 -8.08 5.66
N ARG A 166 9.26 -6.98 6.25
CA ARG A 166 9.15 -5.67 5.58
C ARG A 166 10.15 -4.66 6.15
N ASP A 167 11.31 -5.14 6.60
CA ASP A 167 12.30 -4.32 7.32
C ASP A 167 12.72 -3.08 6.51
N ALA A 168 12.94 -3.23 5.19
CA ALA A 168 13.28 -2.13 4.29
C ALA A 168 12.15 -1.09 4.17
N LEU A 169 10.89 -1.52 4.14
CA LEU A 169 9.74 -0.62 4.16
C LEU A 169 9.70 0.16 5.48
N ILE A 170 9.85 -0.51 6.62
CA ILE A 170 9.86 0.15 7.93
C ILE A 170 10.99 1.18 8.02
N ASP A 171 12.18 0.88 7.48
CA ASP A 171 13.29 1.83 7.43
C ASP A 171 12.99 3.06 6.58
N VAL A 172 12.30 2.90 5.45
CA VAL A 172 11.90 4.03 4.60
C VAL A 172 10.79 4.86 5.27
N LEU A 173 9.81 4.21 5.90
CA LEU A 173 8.76 4.90 6.66
C LEU A 173 9.34 5.73 7.81
N ALA A 174 10.35 5.22 8.52
CA ALA A 174 11.01 5.92 9.63
C ALA A 174 11.75 7.19 9.19
N LYS A 175 12.17 7.27 7.92
CA LYS A 175 12.81 8.47 7.36
C LYS A 175 11.81 9.55 6.93
N GLN A 176 10.58 9.17 6.62
CA GLN A 176 9.56 10.06 6.05
C GLN A 176 8.44 10.42 7.03
N GLY A 177 8.41 9.78 8.19
CA GLY A 177 7.28 9.80 9.10
C GLY A 177 7.68 9.53 10.53
N ARG A 178 6.66 9.30 11.37
CA ARG A 178 6.82 9.03 12.81
C ARG A 178 6.11 7.74 13.18
N PHE A 179 6.62 7.08 14.21
CA PHE A 179 6.00 5.90 14.79
C PHE A 179 5.44 6.23 16.18
N ALA A 180 4.21 5.80 16.42
CA ALA A 180 3.60 5.76 17.74
C ALA A 180 3.52 4.32 18.22
N ALA A 181 3.55 4.09 19.53
CA ALA A 181 3.53 2.76 20.12
C ALA A 181 2.73 2.71 21.42
N ILE A 182 2.24 1.50 21.73
CA ILE A 182 1.75 1.12 23.06
C ILE A 182 2.81 0.20 23.68
N ARG A 183 3.12 0.47 24.95
CA ARG A 183 4.01 -0.39 25.74
C ARG A 183 3.26 -1.16 26.80
N ASN A 184 3.76 -2.36 27.08
CA ASN A 184 3.51 -3.10 28.30
C ASN A 184 4.86 -3.25 29.02
N ASP A 185 5.03 -2.54 30.13
CA ASP A 185 6.34 -2.25 30.73
C ASP A 185 7.32 -1.67 29.68
N ASP A 186 8.50 -2.26 29.50
CA ASP A 186 9.48 -1.81 28.52
C ASP A 186 9.23 -2.35 27.09
N ARG A 187 8.27 -3.27 26.93
CA ARG A 187 8.02 -3.95 25.66
C ARG A 187 6.98 -3.22 24.83
N ILE A 188 7.33 -2.91 23.58
CA ILE A 188 6.36 -2.46 22.57
C ILE A 188 5.47 -3.65 22.19
N VAL A 189 4.15 -3.46 22.28
CA VAL A 189 3.14 -4.48 21.97
C VAL A 189 2.26 -4.12 20.76
N ALA A 190 2.18 -2.84 20.43
CA ALA A 190 1.47 -2.33 19.26
C ALA A 190 2.18 -1.10 18.72
N PHE A 191 2.05 -0.83 17.43
CA PHE A 191 2.60 0.37 16.81
C PHE A 191 1.75 0.87 15.64
N ALA A 192 1.91 2.14 15.33
CA ALA A 192 1.35 2.78 14.15
C ALA A 192 2.36 3.73 13.52
N SER A 193 2.33 3.86 12.20
CA SER A 193 3.13 4.85 11.46
C SER A 193 2.25 5.92 10.83
N THR A 194 2.79 7.12 10.66
CA THR A 194 2.16 8.15 9.84
C THR A 194 3.20 8.93 9.04
N ARG A 195 2.84 9.30 7.82
CA ARG A 195 3.67 10.11 6.92
C ARG A 195 2.81 10.96 6.00
N LEU A 196 3.41 11.96 5.37
CA LEU A 196 2.76 12.66 4.28
C LEU A 196 2.46 11.71 3.12
N PHE A 197 1.30 11.88 2.49
CA PHE A 197 0.86 11.14 1.31
C PHE A 197 -0.22 11.93 0.57
N GLY A 198 -0.11 12.04 -0.75
CA GLY A 198 -1.12 12.67 -1.59
C GLY A 198 -1.60 14.04 -1.10
N LYS A 199 -2.87 14.13 -0.70
CA LYS A 199 -3.53 15.38 -0.28
C LYS A 199 -3.23 15.80 1.17
N GLY A 200 -2.56 14.96 1.95
CA GLY A 200 -2.31 15.22 3.36
C GLY A 200 -1.42 14.13 3.96
N GLU A 201 -1.96 13.32 4.86
CA GLU A 201 -1.24 12.22 5.51
C GLU A 201 -1.91 10.87 5.29
N VAL A 202 -1.10 9.81 5.37
CA VAL A 202 -1.59 8.44 5.53
C VAL A 202 -1.19 7.93 6.91
N VAL A 203 -2.09 7.19 7.57
CA VAL A 203 -1.80 6.45 8.80
C VAL A 203 -1.79 4.97 8.50
N GLY A 204 -0.65 4.33 8.74
CA GLY A 204 -0.41 2.94 8.40
C GLY A 204 1.09 2.62 8.22
N PRO A 205 1.53 1.40 8.53
CA PRO A 205 0.69 0.32 9.03
C PRO A 205 0.32 0.53 10.51
N VAL A 206 -0.81 -0.04 10.93
CA VAL A 206 -1.21 -0.13 12.35
C VAL A 206 -1.22 -1.61 12.71
N VAL A 207 -0.38 -1.99 13.66
CA VAL A 207 -0.23 -3.38 14.11
C VAL A 207 -0.51 -3.45 15.60
N ALA A 208 -1.43 -4.33 15.99
CA ALA A 208 -1.90 -4.47 17.36
C ALA A 208 -2.41 -5.89 17.65
N GLU A 209 -2.60 -6.22 18.93
CA GLU A 209 -3.20 -7.50 19.35
C GLU A 209 -4.73 -7.47 19.22
N ASN A 210 -5.35 -6.30 19.38
CA ASN A 210 -6.80 -6.13 19.37
C ASN A 210 -7.22 -4.75 18.79
N VAL A 211 -8.53 -4.61 18.55
CA VAL A 211 -9.10 -3.43 17.89
C VAL A 211 -9.03 -2.19 18.79
N GLU A 212 -9.07 -2.37 20.12
CA GLU A 212 -8.96 -1.29 21.09
C GLU A 212 -7.59 -0.61 21.01
N GLN A 213 -6.51 -1.40 20.99
CA GLN A 213 -5.15 -0.89 20.78
C GLN A 213 -4.99 -0.18 19.44
N ALA A 214 -5.54 -0.74 18.35
CA ALA A 214 -5.51 -0.10 17.05
C ALA A 214 -6.26 1.25 17.05
N ARG A 215 -7.43 1.30 17.69
CA ARG A 215 -8.21 2.53 17.87
C ARG A 215 -7.44 3.58 18.67
N ASP A 216 -6.81 3.19 19.78
CA ASP A 216 -6.04 4.12 20.61
C ASP A 216 -4.85 4.70 19.83
N LEU A 217 -4.12 3.87 19.07
CA LEU A 217 -3.04 4.33 18.19
C LEU A 217 -3.53 5.33 17.13
N LEU A 218 -4.66 5.03 16.49
CA LEU A 218 -5.28 5.95 15.53
C LEU A 218 -5.71 7.25 16.20
N ALA A 219 -6.40 7.18 17.34
CA ALA A 219 -6.85 8.35 18.07
C ALA A 219 -5.70 9.26 18.50
N PHE A 220 -4.59 8.67 18.95
CA PHE A 220 -3.37 9.40 19.29
C PHE A 220 -2.77 10.13 18.08
N ILE A 221 -2.64 9.46 16.94
CA ILE A 221 -2.09 10.05 15.71
C ILE A 221 -3.01 11.15 15.15
N LEU A 222 -4.32 10.98 15.27
CA LEU A 222 -5.32 11.92 14.76
C LEU A 222 -5.56 13.12 15.69
N SER A 223 -5.18 13.00 16.97
CA SER A 223 -5.38 14.09 17.93
C SER A 223 -4.58 15.33 17.53
N GLY A 224 -5.23 16.49 17.59
CA GLY A 224 -4.65 17.76 17.16
C GLY A 224 -4.62 17.98 15.63
N LYS A 225 -5.20 17.07 14.83
CA LYS A 225 -5.29 17.18 13.36
C LYS A 225 -6.66 17.66 12.86
N GLU A 226 -7.43 18.36 13.69
CA GLU A 226 -8.76 18.85 13.31
C GLU A 226 -8.68 19.69 12.02
N GLY A 227 -9.48 19.32 11.02
CA GLY A 227 -9.50 19.97 9.70
C GLY A 227 -8.41 19.52 8.72
N HIS A 228 -7.46 18.68 9.13
CA HIS A 228 -6.43 18.15 8.23
C HIS A 228 -6.92 16.91 7.48
N PHE A 229 -6.53 16.78 6.20
CA PHE A 229 -6.88 15.64 5.37
C PHE A 229 -6.02 14.41 5.71
N VAL A 230 -6.65 13.32 6.12
CA VAL A 230 -5.98 12.05 6.45
C VAL A 230 -6.63 10.90 5.68
N ARG A 231 -5.81 9.93 5.27
CA ARG A 231 -6.23 8.66 4.67
C ARG A 231 -5.80 7.47 5.53
N ILE A 232 -6.69 6.48 5.64
CA ILE A 232 -6.47 5.21 6.33
C ILE A 232 -7.08 4.11 5.47
N ASP A 233 -6.31 3.06 5.16
CA ASP A 233 -6.78 1.89 4.45
C ASP A 233 -6.89 0.71 5.44
N ILE A 234 -8.07 0.12 5.61
CA ILE A 234 -8.33 -0.95 6.58
C ILE A 234 -8.95 -2.18 5.89
N PRO A 235 -8.62 -3.42 6.31
CA PRO A 235 -9.46 -4.57 6.03
C PRO A 235 -10.87 -4.33 6.61
N GLU A 236 -11.91 -4.58 5.82
CA GLU A 236 -13.31 -4.31 6.21
C GLU A 236 -13.69 -5.01 7.54
N GLN A 237 -13.17 -6.22 7.75
CA GLN A 237 -13.43 -7.04 8.93
C GLN A 237 -12.81 -6.52 10.24
N THR A 238 -12.02 -5.44 10.20
CA THR A 238 -11.40 -4.87 11.42
C THR A 238 -12.40 -4.18 12.35
N GLY A 239 -13.57 -3.80 11.86
CA GLY A 239 -14.60 -3.11 12.64
C GLY A 239 -14.29 -1.64 12.95
N LEU A 240 -13.28 -1.04 12.30
CA LEU A 240 -12.86 0.34 12.53
C LEU A 240 -13.67 1.38 11.73
N SER A 241 -14.41 0.97 10.69
CA SER A 241 -15.08 1.89 9.75
C SER A 241 -16.01 2.91 10.44
N SER A 242 -16.91 2.45 11.32
CA SER A 242 -17.84 3.34 12.03
C SER A 242 -17.09 4.40 12.85
N GLN A 243 -15.98 4.03 13.49
CA GLN A 243 -15.20 4.97 14.29
C GLN A 243 -14.47 5.99 13.42
N LEU A 244 -13.96 5.57 12.26
CA LEU A 244 -13.29 6.46 11.30
C LEU A 244 -14.29 7.47 10.70
N GLU A 245 -15.51 7.03 10.42
CA GLU A 245 -16.60 7.90 9.96
C GLU A 245 -16.95 8.96 11.02
N ASP A 246 -17.08 8.57 12.29
CA ASP A 246 -17.30 9.50 13.41
C ASP A 246 -16.16 10.52 13.55
N TRP A 247 -14.94 10.13 13.17
CA TRP A 247 -13.76 11.01 13.13
C TRP A 247 -13.65 11.83 11.84
N GLY A 248 -14.71 11.90 11.02
CA GLY A 248 -14.75 12.76 9.82
C GLY A 248 -14.09 12.16 8.58
N MET A 249 -13.79 10.85 8.60
CA MET A 249 -13.17 10.13 7.48
C MET A 249 -14.17 9.12 6.90
N PRO A 250 -15.09 9.55 6.00
CA PRO A 250 -16.02 8.64 5.34
C PRO A 250 -15.28 7.59 4.50
N GLN A 251 -15.95 6.46 4.24
CA GLN A 251 -15.46 5.47 3.29
C GLN A 251 -15.49 6.05 1.86
N GLU A 252 -14.32 6.14 1.22
CA GLU A 252 -14.13 6.61 -0.15
C GLU A 252 -13.36 5.58 -1.00
N GLY A 253 -14.03 4.45 -1.24
CA GLY A 253 -13.59 3.41 -2.16
C GLY A 253 -13.19 2.11 -1.48
N GLU A 254 -13.11 1.06 -2.29
CA GLU A 254 -12.82 -0.30 -1.88
C GLU A 254 -11.94 -1.00 -2.91
N VAL A 255 -11.13 -1.95 -2.44
CA VAL A 255 -10.30 -2.83 -3.26
C VAL A 255 -10.29 -4.23 -2.65
N VAL A 256 -10.11 -5.24 -3.49
CA VAL A 256 -10.03 -6.64 -3.06
C VAL A 256 -8.58 -7.04 -2.84
N ALA A 257 -8.21 -7.48 -1.64
CA ALA A 257 -6.91 -8.07 -1.40
C ALA A 257 -6.84 -9.47 -2.04
N MET A 258 -5.78 -9.75 -2.80
CA MET A 258 -5.58 -11.04 -3.47
C MET A 258 -4.20 -11.62 -3.23
N VAL A 259 -4.11 -12.94 -3.30
CA VAL A 259 -2.86 -13.69 -3.12
C VAL A 259 -2.66 -14.74 -4.21
N ARG A 260 -1.41 -15.00 -4.58
CA ARG A 260 -0.99 -16.09 -5.47
C ARG A 260 0.22 -16.80 -4.87
N GLY A 261 0.23 -18.14 -4.95
CA GLY A 261 1.34 -18.95 -4.44
C GLY A 261 1.39 -19.01 -2.91
N ALA A 262 0.26 -18.83 -2.24
CA ALA A 262 0.20 -18.81 -0.79
C ALA A 262 0.63 -20.16 -0.20
N VAL A 263 1.57 -20.10 0.73
CA VAL A 263 1.92 -21.25 1.57
C VAL A 263 1.20 -21.01 2.90
N GLY A 264 0.20 -21.84 3.19
CA GLY A 264 -0.70 -21.62 4.32
C GLY A 264 0.03 -21.32 5.63
N ARG A 265 -0.48 -20.36 6.40
CA ARG A 265 0.05 -20.07 7.75
C ARG A 265 -0.43 -21.13 8.71
N SER A 266 0.50 -21.78 9.40
CA SER A 266 0.17 -22.81 10.39
C SER A 266 -0.29 -22.25 11.74
N GLN A 267 -0.16 -20.94 11.99
CA GLN A 267 -0.47 -20.32 13.28
C GLN A 267 -1.22 -19.00 13.11
N THR A 268 -2.21 -18.77 13.96
CA THR A 268 -2.84 -17.47 14.15
C THR A 268 -1.83 -16.55 14.85
N PRO A 269 -1.48 -15.39 14.26
CA PRO A 269 -0.49 -14.51 14.85
C PRO A 269 -1.05 -13.84 16.10
N ALA A 270 -0.18 -13.56 17.08
CA ALA A 270 -0.56 -12.86 18.32
C ALA A 270 -0.93 -11.38 18.08
N VAL A 271 -0.45 -10.81 16.97
CA VAL A 271 -0.74 -9.46 16.50
C VAL A 271 -1.18 -9.50 15.05
N GLN A 272 -1.97 -8.52 14.62
CA GLN A 272 -2.43 -8.40 13.24
C GLN A 272 -2.34 -6.96 12.74
N THR A 273 -2.35 -6.81 11.42
CA THR A 273 -2.38 -5.52 10.74
C THR A 273 -3.83 -5.02 10.66
N PHE A 274 -4.13 -3.92 11.35
CA PHE A 274 -5.43 -3.25 11.34
C PHE A 274 -5.53 -2.15 10.27
N CYS A 275 -4.40 -1.56 9.88
CA CYS A 275 -4.34 -0.60 8.78
C CYS A 275 -3.12 -0.90 7.91
N LEU A 276 -3.27 -0.83 6.60
CA LEU A 276 -2.19 -1.08 5.64
C LEU A 276 -1.19 0.09 5.63
N ALA A 277 0.08 -0.16 5.28
CA ALA A 277 1.03 0.94 5.02
C ALA A 277 0.59 1.75 3.79
N SER A 278 0.04 1.06 2.79
CA SER A 278 -0.86 1.57 1.76
C SER A 278 -1.42 0.39 0.97
N GLN A 279 -2.44 0.62 0.14
CA GLN A 279 -2.94 -0.41 -0.78
C GLN A 279 -1.85 -1.00 -1.69
N ALA A 280 -0.80 -0.24 -2.05
CA ALA A 280 0.27 -0.74 -2.92
C ALA A 280 1.19 -1.77 -2.27
N ILE A 281 1.40 -1.71 -0.95
CA ILE A 281 2.46 -2.48 -0.27
C ILE A 281 1.97 -3.25 0.96
N GLY A 282 0.65 -3.23 1.18
CA GLY A 282 -0.01 -3.92 2.30
C GLY A 282 0.24 -3.26 3.64
#